data_AF-A0A836W774-F1
#
_entry.id   AF-A0A836W774-F1
#
_cell.length_a   1.000
_cell.length_b   1.000
_cell.length_c   1.000
_cell.angle_alpha   90.00
_cell.angle_beta   90.00
_cell.angle_gamma   90.00
#
_symmetry.space_group_name_H-M   'P 1'
#
loop_
_entity.id
_entity.type
_entity.pdbx_description
1 polymer ?
#
loop_
_entity_poly.entity_id
_entity_poly.type
_entity_poly.pdbx_seq_one_letter_code
_entity_poly.pdbx_strand_id
1 'polypeptide(L)'
;MEGTWLHGVDENELAASISGYLGRRAPGFLVVLNAASQRVYGVPYSVLLVRSPSAAHKLLRELYGSRASIAAKLLIAVPLSRLGGVSAGQILEDS
;
A
#
# COMPACT_ATOMS: atom_id res chain seq x y z
N MET A 1 3.50 -15.07 26.58
CA MET A 1 3.74 -13.86 25.76
C MET A 1 2.84 -13.98 24.55
N GLU A 2 1.59 -13.57 24.72
CA GLU A 2 0.53 -13.74 23.73
C GLU A 2 0.64 -12.71 22.63
N GLY A 3 0.65 -13.20 21.39
CA GLY A 3 0.66 -12.40 20.18
C GLY A 3 -0.61 -11.56 20.08
N THR A 4 -0.42 -10.25 20.00
CA THR A 4 -1.48 -9.29 19.70
C THR A 4 -1.81 -9.41 18.21
N TRP A 5 -2.63 -10.41 17.85
CA TRP A 5 -3.19 -10.52 16.52
C TRP A 5 -4.18 -9.38 16.30
N LEU A 6 -3.99 -8.64 15.21
CA LEU A 6 -4.87 -7.60 14.70
C LEU A 6 -6.25 -8.20 14.36
N HIS A 7 -7.07 -8.48 15.38
CA HIS A 7 -8.48 -8.74 15.20
C HIS A 7 -9.18 -7.42 14.87
N GLY A 8 -9.67 -7.27 13.63
CA GLY A 8 -10.83 -6.42 13.37
C GLY A 8 -10.69 -5.30 12.34
N VAL A 9 -9.60 -5.17 11.60
CA VAL A 9 -9.59 -4.26 10.44
C VAL A 9 -10.07 -5.03 9.23
N ASP A 10 -11.28 -4.75 8.75
CA ASP A 10 -11.79 -5.30 7.49
C ASP A 10 -10.85 -4.87 6.35
N GLU A 11 -10.23 -5.83 5.67
CA GLU A 11 -9.30 -5.58 4.58
C GLU A 11 -9.92 -4.69 3.49
N ASN A 12 -11.22 -4.81 3.25
CA ASN A 12 -11.95 -4.00 2.29
C ASN A 12 -12.14 -2.57 2.80
N GLU A 13 -12.41 -2.39 4.09
CA GLU A 13 -12.50 -1.07 4.71
C GLU A 13 -11.14 -0.35 4.69
N LEU A 14 -10.06 -1.08 5.00
CA LEU A 14 -8.70 -0.57 4.91
C LEU A 14 -8.33 -0.20 3.47
N ALA A 15 -8.64 -1.08 2.49
CA ALA A 15 -8.40 -0.79 1.09
C ALA A 15 -9.22 0.41 0.58
N ALA A 16 -10.47 0.57 1.04
CA ALA A 16 -11.30 1.72 0.73
C ALA A 16 -10.73 3.01 1.33
N SER A 17 -10.27 2.96 2.58
CA SER A 17 -9.65 4.10 3.27
C SER A 17 -8.34 4.53 2.61
N ILE A 18 -7.47 3.59 2.24
CA ILE A 18 -6.24 3.86 1.48
C ILE A 18 -6.57 4.48 0.11
N SER A 19 -7.54 3.90 -0.61
CA SER A 19 -8.00 4.44 -1.89
C SER A 19 -8.50 5.88 -1.75
N GLY A 20 -9.32 6.15 -0.73
CA GLY A 20 -9.80 7.50 -0.43
C GLY A 20 -8.68 8.48 -0.06
N TYR A 21 -7.67 8.03 0.70
CA TYR A 21 -6.51 8.84 1.04
C TYR A 21 -5.70 9.23 -0.21
N LEU A 22 -5.35 8.25 -1.04
CA LEU A 22 -4.59 8.47 -2.26
C LEU A 22 -5.40 9.28 -3.29
N GLY A 23 -6.71 9.03 -3.41
CA GLY A 23 -7.60 9.79 -4.29
C GLY A 23 -7.65 11.28 -3.96
N ARG A 24 -7.58 11.65 -2.68
CA ARG A 24 -7.56 13.07 -2.26
C ARG A 24 -6.19 13.72 -2.39
N ARG A 25 -5.10 12.97 -2.20
CA ARG A 25 -3.74 13.52 -2.10
C ARG A 25 -2.94 13.43 -3.39
N ALA A 26 -3.19 12.39 -4.18
CA ALA A 26 -2.44 12.07 -5.39
C ALA A 26 -3.33 11.32 -6.40
N PRO A 27 -4.43 11.94 -6.90
CA PRO A 27 -5.40 11.26 -7.76
C PRO A 27 -4.78 10.71 -9.05
N GLY A 28 -3.95 11.49 -9.74
CA GLY A 28 -3.27 11.02 -10.97
C GLY A 28 -2.33 9.85 -10.71
N PHE A 29 -1.70 9.82 -9.54
CA PHE A 29 -0.83 8.71 -9.14
C PHE A 29 -1.63 7.43 -8.88
N LEU A 30 -2.77 7.56 -8.18
CA LEU A 30 -3.67 6.43 -7.93
C LEU A 30 -4.22 5.84 -9.25
N VAL A 31 -4.52 6.67 -10.25
CA VAL A 31 -4.96 6.20 -11.58
C VAL A 31 -3.91 5.31 -12.23
N VAL A 32 -2.65 5.75 -12.26
CA VAL A 32 -1.54 4.97 -12.84
C VAL A 32 -1.35 3.66 -12.08
N LEU A 33 -1.36 3.71 -10.74
CA LEU A 33 -1.22 2.52 -9.90
C LEU A 33 -2.36 1.53 -10.08
N ASN A 34 -3.61 1.99 -10.16
CA ASN A 34 -4.76 1.12 -10.39
C ASN A 34 -4.69 0.49 -11.79
N ALA A 35 -4.34 1.26 -12.82
CA ALA A 35 -4.20 0.71 -14.17
C ALA A 35 -3.13 -0.40 -14.23
N ALA A 36 -1.97 -0.15 -13.60
CA ALA A 36 -0.88 -1.13 -13.54
C ALA A 36 -1.24 -2.36 -12.69
N SER A 37 -1.80 -2.14 -11.49
CA SER A 37 -2.22 -3.21 -10.58
C SER A 37 -3.31 -4.07 -11.21
N GLN A 38 -4.29 -3.46 -11.87
CA GLN A 38 -5.35 -4.17 -12.56
C GLN A 38 -4.79 -5.04 -13.69
N ARG A 39 -3.81 -4.51 -14.45
CA ARG A 39 -3.18 -5.24 -15.56
C ARG A 39 -2.36 -6.45 -15.10
N VAL A 40 -1.63 -6.32 -13.98
CA VAL A 40 -0.69 -7.36 -13.52
C VAL A 40 -1.33 -8.34 -12.54
N TYR A 41 -2.19 -7.85 -11.64
CA TYR A 41 -2.74 -8.61 -10.52
C TYR A 41 -4.27 -8.73 -10.52
N GLY A 42 -4.97 -8.07 -11.46
CA GLY A 42 -6.42 -8.17 -11.59
C GLY A 42 -7.22 -7.44 -10.50
N VAL A 43 -6.55 -6.65 -9.64
CA VAL A 43 -7.18 -5.94 -8.52
C VAL A 43 -6.70 -4.49 -8.44
N PRO A 44 -7.50 -3.58 -7.83
CA PRO A 44 -7.06 -2.21 -7.52
C PRO A 44 -5.82 -2.18 -6.63
N TYR A 45 -5.02 -1.13 -6.75
CA TYR A 45 -3.74 -1.03 -6.04
C TYR A 45 -3.92 -1.04 -4.51
N SER A 46 -4.96 -0.40 -3.98
CA SER A 46 -5.20 -0.40 -2.53
C SER A 46 -5.52 -1.80 -2.00
N VAL A 47 -6.21 -2.63 -2.78
CA VAL A 47 -6.48 -4.04 -2.45
C VAL A 47 -5.20 -4.85 -2.50
N LEU A 48 -4.37 -4.65 -3.55
CA LEU A 48 -3.06 -5.28 -3.66
C LEU A 48 -2.17 -4.92 -2.47
N LEU A 49 -2.15 -3.65 -2.07
CA LEU A 49 -1.34 -3.14 -0.97
C LEU A 49 -1.71 -3.77 0.37
N VAL A 50 -3.01 -3.96 0.64
CA VAL A 50 -3.47 -4.62 1.87
C VAL A 50 -3.12 -6.11 1.87
N ARG A 51 -3.39 -6.80 0.76
CA ARG A 51 -3.21 -8.26 0.67
C ARG A 51 -1.75 -8.68 0.52
N SER A 52 -0.93 -7.86 -0.15
CA SER A 52 0.46 -8.14 -0.43
C SER A 52 1.28 -6.85 -0.60
N PRO A 53 1.75 -6.25 0.51
CA PRO A 53 2.58 -5.06 0.49
C PRO A 53 3.85 -5.21 -0.36
N SER A 54 4.45 -6.41 -0.37
CA SER A 54 5.64 -6.73 -1.15
C SER A 54 5.38 -6.70 -2.67
N ALA A 55 4.24 -7.22 -3.14
CA ALA A 55 3.83 -7.12 -4.54
C ALA A 55 3.51 -5.68 -4.93
N ALA A 56 2.85 -4.92 -4.06
CA ALA A 56 2.58 -3.50 -4.27
C ALA A 56 3.89 -2.68 -4.35
N HIS A 57 4.91 -3.02 -3.55
CA HIS A 57 6.23 -2.41 -3.62
C HIS A 57 6.96 -2.77 -4.92
N LYS A 58 6.89 -4.04 -5.34
CA LYS A 58 7.47 -4.48 -6.61
C LYS A 58 6.87 -3.71 -7.79
N LEU A 59 5.55 -3.58 -7.85
CA LEU A 59 4.85 -2.81 -8.89
C LEU A 59 5.30 -1.34 -8.92
N LEU A 60 5.45 -0.72 -7.75
CA LEU A 60 5.97 0.65 -7.63
C LEU A 60 7.40 0.78 -8.19
N ARG A 61 8.28 -0.17 -7.89
CA ARG A 61 9.66 -0.18 -8.41
C ARG A 61 9.69 -0.37 -9.93
N GLU A 62 8.81 -1.20 -10.48
CA GLU A 62 8.71 -1.41 -11.93
C GLU A 62 8.24 -0.15 -12.65
N LEU A 63 7.28 0.59 -12.08
CA LEU A 63 6.72 1.79 -12.71
C LEU A 63 7.65 3.01 -12.64
N TYR A 64 8.31 3.22 -11.50
CA TYR A 64 9.01 4.49 -11.21
C TYR A 64 10.53 4.32 -11.02
N GLY A 65 11.04 3.09 -11.16
CA GLY A 65 12.46 2.77 -11.03
C GLY A 65 13.01 2.91 -9.61
N SER A 66 14.31 2.70 -9.46
CA SER A 66 14.99 2.66 -8.15
C SER A 66 15.06 4.02 -7.45
N ARG A 67 15.10 5.13 -8.20
CA ARG A 67 15.18 6.49 -7.64
C ARG A 67 13.90 6.91 -6.92
N ALA A 68 12.76 6.30 -7.25
CA ALA A 68 11.49 6.52 -6.57
C ALA A 68 11.31 5.61 -5.35
N SER A 69 12.29 4.77 -4.98
CA SER A 69 12.18 3.80 -3.88
C SER A 69 11.74 4.41 -2.55
N ILE A 70 12.29 5.58 -2.18
CA ILE A 70 11.92 6.27 -0.93
C ILE A 70 10.47 6.79 -1.00
N ALA A 71 10.09 7.42 -2.12
CA ALA A 71 8.74 7.90 -2.33
C ALA A 71 7.73 6.74 -2.34
N ALA A 72 8.06 5.64 -3.01
CA ALA A 72 7.29 4.40 -3.06
C ALA A 72 7.11 3.77 -1.67
N LYS A 73 8.19 3.71 -0.88
CA LYS A 73 8.15 3.23 0.51
C LYS A 73 7.26 4.11 1.38
N LEU A 74 7.36 5.44 1.25
CA LEU A 74 6.48 6.38 1.96
C LEU A 74 5.01 6.23 1.52
N LEU A 75 4.76 6.00 0.24
CA LEU A 75 3.41 5.78 -0.31
C LEU A 75 2.76 4.49 0.18
N ILE A 76 3.56 3.48 0.55
CA ILE A 76 3.11 2.23 1.18
C ILE A 76 2.95 2.41 2.69
N ALA A 77 3.98 2.96 3.35
CA ALA A 77 4.04 3.03 4.79
C ALA A 77 3.07 4.06 5.37
N VAL A 78 2.89 5.24 4.74
CA VAL A 78 2.05 6.30 5.31
C VAL A 78 0.57 5.89 5.43
N PRO A 79 -0.07 5.30 4.40
CA PRO A 79 -1.45 4.83 4.53
C PRO A 79 -1.56 3.68 5.54
N LEU A 80 -0.65 2.71 5.51
CA LEU A 80 -0.69 1.55 6.41
C LEU A 80 -0.45 1.94 7.86
N SER A 81 0.48 2.85 8.15
CA SER A 81 0.76 3.34 9.50
C SER A 81 -0.33 4.23 10.07
N ARG A 82 -0.95 5.08 9.24
CA ARG A 82 -2.04 5.95 9.71
C ARG A 82 -3.35 5.23 9.94
N LEU A 83 -3.56 4.10 9.26
CA LEU A 83 -4.85 3.40 9.26
C LEU A 83 -4.81 2.06 10.03
N GLY A 84 -3.66 1.41 10.12
CA GLY A 84 -3.51 0.11 10.80
C GLY A 84 -2.75 0.15 12.13
N GLY A 85 -2.29 1.33 12.59
CA GLY A 85 -1.47 1.45 13.80
C GLY A 85 -0.07 0.81 13.70
N VAL A 86 0.31 0.29 12.53
CA VAL A 86 1.60 -0.34 12.27
C VAL A 86 2.68 0.74 12.14
N SER A 87 3.67 0.74 13.01
CA SER A 87 4.77 1.72 12.92
C SER A 87 5.52 1.56 11.59
N ALA A 88 5.73 2.67 10.87
CA ALA A 88 6.38 2.69 9.56
C ALA A 88 7.76 1.98 9.54
N GLY A 89 8.42 1.85 10.71
CA GLY A 89 9.64 1.08 10.88
C GLY A 89 9.50 -0.41 10.52
N GLN A 90 8.42 -1.08 10.94
CA GLN A 90 8.26 -2.53 10.67
C GLN A 90 8.06 -2.85 9.19
N ILE A 91 7.44 -1.95 8.43
CA ILE A 91 7.20 -2.11 6.99
C ILE A 91 8.51 -1.97 6.19
N LEU A 92 9.50 -1.25 6.74
CA LEU A 92 10.76 -0.95 6.07
C LEU A 92 11.85 -2.00 6.35
N GLU A 93 11.74 -2.74 7.45
CA GLU A 93 12.73 -3.75 7.88
C GLU A 93 12.47 -5.15 7.30
N ASP A 94 11.23 -5.49 6.93
CA ASP A 94 10.84 -6.81 6.38
C ASP A 94 10.88 -6.90 4.83
N SER A 95 11.47 -5.93 4.11
CA SER A 95 11.51 -5.86 2.62
C SER A 95 12.89 -5.94 1.98
#